data_AF-A0A4R6KS47-F1
#
_entry.id   AF-A0A4R6KS47-F1
#
_cell.length_a   1.000
_cell.length_b   1.000
_cell.length_c   1.000
_cell.angle_alpha   90.00
_cell.angle_beta   90.00
_cell.angle_gamma   90.00
#
_symmetry.space_group_name_H-M   'P 1'
#
loop_
_entity.id
_entity.type
_entity.pdbx_description
1 polymer ?
#
loop_
_entity_poly.entity_id
_entity_poly.type
_entity_poly.pdbx_seq_one_letter_code
_entity_poly.pdbx_strand_id
1 'polypeptide(L)'
;MYAVDPRGADAGDKVLTDVTSPTAPLVFSKDAEEVQDQRTAYGVAVLADTGGPLVAVTRRSETRVGLFRLVADGTKVTYKPVTQWDFPAAFKLTDGTTWSPCEEPGDRPQFEGMTFDTSTPTLYAAQEDVGIWRIPLHGPAKLVEKAREFGQPAAYDEETEECAPTGPVSPDAGKYLSADAEGLTIATRDGVRSLYASSQGDSTFAVYKLTATGLTYRAGFEVVDGSAADGVQHSDGAAVVTQSLGVRFPHGLLAVHDGENTPGDGDREGTNFKLVRLEQVP
;
A
#
# COMPACT_ATOMS: atom_id res chain seq x y z
N MET A 1 2.93 2.80 18.73
CA MET A 1 2.59 1.36 18.71
C MET A 1 1.54 1.09 19.78
N TYR A 2 0.40 0.50 19.40
CA TYR A 2 -0.68 0.21 20.32
C TYR A 2 -0.88 -1.30 20.48
N ALA A 3 -1.12 -1.75 21.70
CA ALA A 3 -1.67 -3.07 21.96
C ALA A 3 -3.19 -3.01 21.82
N VAL A 4 -3.76 -4.01 21.13
CA VAL A 4 -5.20 -4.17 20.98
C VAL A 4 -5.71 -5.10 22.09
N ASP A 5 -6.74 -4.67 22.83
CA ASP A 5 -7.40 -5.51 23.83
C ASP A 5 -8.04 -6.72 23.14
N PRO A 6 -7.83 -7.96 23.63
CA PRO A 6 -8.36 -9.17 23.00
C PRO A 6 -9.89 -9.25 22.96
N ARG A 7 -10.59 -8.43 23.76
CA ARG A 7 -12.06 -8.30 23.71
C ARG A 7 -12.52 -7.47 22.50
N GLY A 8 -11.61 -6.80 21.79
CA GLY A 8 -11.93 -5.98 20.63
C GLY A 8 -12.88 -4.84 20.98
N ALA A 9 -13.94 -4.66 20.19
CA ALA A 9 -14.93 -3.59 20.37
C ALA A 9 -15.60 -3.61 21.76
N ASP A 10 -15.71 -4.78 22.41
CA ASP A 10 -16.28 -4.91 23.76
C ASP A 10 -15.43 -4.22 24.84
N ALA A 11 -14.17 -3.88 24.54
CA ALA A 11 -13.30 -3.11 25.43
C ALA A 11 -13.61 -1.60 25.41
N GLY A 12 -14.43 -1.11 24.48
CA GLY A 12 -14.79 0.31 24.37
C GLY A 12 -13.57 1.19 24.16
N ASP A 13 -13.48 2.28 24.93
CA ASP A 13 -12.37 3.25 24.90
C ASP A 13 -11.00 2.67 25.30
N LYS A 14 -10.97 1.48 25.91
CA LYS A 14 -9.75 0.77 26.32
C LYS A 14 -9.23 -0.19 25.26
N VAL A 15 -9.85 -0.24 24.08
CA VAL A 15 -9.47 -1.17 23.02
C VAL A 15 -8.02 -0.97 22.55
N LEU A 16 -7.48 0.24 22.66
CA LEU A 16 -6.09 0.55 22.35
C LEU A 16 -5.34 1.03 23.59
N THR A 17 -4.16 0.46 23.83
CA THR A 17 -3.22 0.93 24.87
C THR A 17 -1.87 1.24 24.24
N ASP A 18 -1.34 2.45 24.44
CA ASP A 18 -0.01 2.80 23.94
C ASP A 18 1.07 1.99 24.68
N VAL A 19 1.81 1.21 23.90
CA VAL A 19 2.92 0.37 24.38
C VAL A 19 4.26 0.82 23.80
N THR A 20 4.33 2.00 23.20
CA THR A 20 5.59 2.56 22.69
C THR A 20 6.54 2.86 23.84
N SER A 21 7.80 2.46 23.69
CA SER A 21 8.86 2.87 24.61
C SER A 21 9.00 4.40 24.59
N PRO A 22 9.13 5.07 25.74
CA PRO A 22 9.33 6.53 25.80
C PRO A 22 10.67 6.97 25.19
N THR A 23 11.59 6.04 24.97
CA THR A 23 12.90 6.27 24.32
C THR A 23 12.97 5.66 22.92
N ALA A 24 11.83 5.25 22.34
CA ALA A 24 11.78 4.85 20.95
C ALA A 24 12.33 5.98 20.07
N PRO A 25 13.29 5.69 19.16
CA PRO A 25 13.80 6.70 18.26
C PRO A 25 12.70 7.16 17.29
N LEU A 26 12.98 8.22 16.52
CA LEU A 26 12.17 8.56 15.34
C LEU A 26 12.49 7.57 14.21
N VAL A 27 11.53 7.30 13.31
CA VAL A 27 11.68 6.26 12.26
C VAL A 27 12.68 6.70 11.20
N PHE A 28 12.43 7.86 10.59
CA PHE A 28 13.26 8.45 9.53
C PHE A 28 13.81 9.83 9.89
N SER A 29 13.04 10.60 10.65
CA SER A 29 13.36 11.98 11.00
C SER A 29 14.51 12.04 12.00
N LYS A 30 15.43 13.00 11.82
CA LYS A 30 16.54 13.23 12.76
C LYS A 30 16.06 13.88 14.07
N ASP A 31 15.01 14.70 13.99
CA ASP A 31 14.46 15.51 15.06
C ASP A 31 12.98 15.82 14.84
N ALA A 32 12.40 16.59 15.76
CA ALA A 32 11.00 16.98 15.71
C ALA A 32 10.68 18.00 14.61
N GLU A 33 11.66 18.77 14.13
CA GLU A 33 11.47 19.73 13.03
C GLU A 33 11.18 18.98 11.73
N GLU A 34 11.98 17.95 11.41
CA GLU A 34 11.72 17.08 10.25
C GLU A 34 10.40 16.29 10.35
N VAL A 35 9.88 16.08 11.57
CA VAL A 35 8.54 15.49 11.74
C VAL A 35 7.45 16.51 11.37
N GLN A 36 7.63 17.79 11.74
CA GLN A 36 6.68 18.84 11.36
C GLN A 36 6.67 19.10 9.86
N ASP A 37 7.82 18.94 9.20
CA ASP A 37 7.96 18.99 7.74
C ASP A 37 7.32 17.77 7.01
N GLN A 38 6.55 16.95 7.73
CA GLN A 38 5.75 15.84 7.21
C GLN A 38 6.52 14.69 6.54
N ARG A 39 7.86 14.68 6.55
CA ARG A 39 8.71 13.59 6.02
C ARG A 39 8.81 12.39 6.97
N THR A 40 7.64 11.90 7.36
CA THR A 40 7.40 10.94 8.44
C THR A 40 7.11 9.53 7.91
N ALA A 41 6.86 8.59 8.81
CA ALA A 41 6.40 7.25 8.45
C ALA A 41 5.00 7.33 7.81
N TYR A 42 4.78 6.55 6.74
CA TYR A 42 3.53 6.55 5.99
C TYR A 42 2.97 5.13 5.86
N GLY A 43 3.21 4.44 4.75
CA GLY A 43 2.81 3.04 4.52
C GLY A 43 3.50 2.06 5.49
N VAL A 44 2.82 0.95 5.80
CA VAL A 44 3.31 -0.07 6.74
C VAL A 44 2.96 -1.49 6.30
N ALA A 45 3.90 -2.42 6.46
CA ALA A 45 3.66 -3.86 6.30
C ALA A 45 4.45 -4.67 7.33
N VAL A 46 3.90 -5.81 7.75
CA VAL A 46 4.49 -6.64 8.80
C VAL A 46 4.76 -8.05 8.31
N LEU A 47 5.92 -8.59 8.65
CA LEU A 47 6.32 -9.97 8.45
C LEU A 47 6.64 -10.61 9.81
N ALA A 48 5.96 -11.71 10.13
CA ALA A 48 6.33 -12.53 11.27
C ALA A 48 7.72 -13.15 11.04
N ASP A 49 8.60 -13.05 12.02
CA ASP A 49 9.96 -13.58 11.97
C ASP A 49 10.39 -14.12 13.33
N THR A 50 11.29 -15.11 13.35
CA THR A 50 11.67 -15.84 14.57
C THR A 50 12.39 -14.96 15.59
N GLY A 51 13.08 -13.92 15.15
CA GLY A 51 13.73 -12.93 16.01
C GLY A 51 12.81 -11.80 16.51
N GLY A 52 11.50 -11.89 16.24
CA GLY A 52 10.52 -10.83 16.46
C GLY A 52 10.03 -10.22 15.14
N PRO A 53 8.84 -9.59 15.10
CA PRO A 53 8.25 -9.07 13.86
C PRO A 53 9.18 -8.10 13.13
N LEU A 54 9.25 -8.25 11.81
CA LEU A 54 9.83 -7.27 10.90
C LEU A 54 8.72 -6.35 10.40
N VAL A 55 9.00 -5.05 10.34
CA VAL A 55 8.07 -4.01 9.92
C VAL A 55 8.75 -3.19 8.83
N ALA A 56 8.18 -3.24 7.62
CA ALA A 56 8.52 -2.32 6.56
C ALA A 56 7.70 -1.03 6.73
N VAL A 57 8.35 0.11 6.59
CA VAL A 57 7.72 1.44 6.71
C VAL A 57 8.21 2.29 5.55
N THR A 58 7.32 3.02 4.89
CA THR A 58 7.70 3.99 3.85
C THR A 58 7.84 5.37 4.46
N ARG A 59 8.58 6.25 3.78
CA ARG A 59 8.71 7.65 4.17
C ARG A 59 7.87 8.51 3.24
N ARG A 60 6.95 9.30 3.83
CA ARG A 60 6.09 10.23 3.09
C ARG A 60 6.91 11.16 2.18
N SER A 61 6.41 11.36 0.97
CA SER A 61 6.96 12.22 -0.09
C SER A 61 8.38 11.84 -0.54
N GLU A 62 8.84 10.61 -0.26
CA GLU A 62 10.22 10.16 -0.49
C GLU A 62 10.25 8.74 -1.07
N THR A 63 11.28 8.46 -1.87
CA THR A 63 11.45 7.14 -2.51
C THR A 63 12.17 6.13 -1.61
N ARG A 64 11.75 6.01 -0.35
CA ARG A 64 12.47 5.25 0.68
C ARG A 64 11.58 4.29 1.46
N VAL A 65 12.09 3.07 1.63
CA VAL A 65 11.49 2.03 2.48
C VAL A 65 12.50 1.59 3.54
N GLY A 66 12.14 1.70 4.81
CA GLY A 66 12.92 1.20 5.95
C GLY A 66 12.38 -0.13 6.44
N LEU A 67 13.27 -1.05 6.84
CA LEU A 67 12.92 -2.28 7.53
C LEU A 67 13.41 -2.23 8.97
N PHE A 68 12.49 -2.47 9.91
CA PHE A 68 12.76 -2.42 11.33
C PHE A 68 12.35 -3.74 11.99
N ARG A 69 13.01 -4.09 13.09
CA ARG A 69 12.64 -5.23 13.93
C ARG A 69 12.02 -4.70 15.21
N LEU A 70 10.80 -5.12 15.52
CA LEU A 70 10.20 -4.84 16.83
C LEU A 70 10.92 -5.64 17.91
N VAL A 71 11.25 -4.98 19.01
CA VAL A 71 11.92 -5.58 20.16
C VAL A 71 11.23 -5.15 21.45
N ALA A 72 11.16 -6.06 22.42
CA ALA A 72 10.62 -5.74 23.74
C ALA A 72 11.53 -4.75 24.49
N ASP A 73 10.92 -3.82 25.21
CA ASP A 73 11.56 -2.90 26.15
C ASP A 73 10.78 -2.94 27.47
N GLY A 74 11.06 -3.96 28.30
CA GLY A 74 10.23 -4.29 29.45
C GLY A 74 8.81 -4.68 29.05
N THR A 75 7.81 -3.94 29.50
CA THR A 75 6.39 -4.09 29.10
C THR A 75 6.01 -3.23 27.89
N LYS A 76 6.95 -2.45 27.36
CA LYS A 76 6.81 -1.61 26.18
C LYS A 76 7.50 -2.26 24.98
N VAL A 77 7.38 -1.63 23.83
CA VAL A 77 7.96 -2.05 22.56
C VAL A 77 8.77 -0.89 22.00
N THR A 78 9.96 -1.20 21.50
CA THR A 78 10.77 -0.31 20.65
C THR A 78 11.16 -1.07 19.39
N TYR A 79 11.98 -0.49 18.54
CA TYR A 79 12.43 -1.13 17.31
C TYR A 79 13.91 -0.85 17.02
N LYS A 80 14.49 -1.70 16.19
CA LYS A 80 15.86 -1.56 15.69
C LYS A 80 15.87 -1.55 14.16
N PRO A 81 16.62 -0.65 13.51
CA PRO A 81 16.78 -0.70 12.06
C PRO A 81 17.47 -2.02 11.66
N VAL A 82 16.98 -2.62 10.58
CA VAL A 82 17.55 -3.83 9.97
C VAL A 82 18.24 -3.47 8.66
N THR A 83 17.51 -2.80 7.77
CA THR A 83 18.03 -2.29 6.50
C THR A 83 17.16 -1.16 5.98
N GLN A 84 17.61 -0.50 4.92
CA GLN A 84 16.86 0.49 4.18
C GLN A 84 17.07 0.24 2.68
N TRP A 85 16.05 0.57 1.89
CA TRP A 85 16.12 0.62 0.44
C TRP A 85 15.76 2.02 -0.04
N ASP A 86 16.61 2.55 -0.90
CA ASP A 86 16.40 3.81 -1.63
C ASP A 86 16.09 3.48 -3.09
N PHE A 87 15.02 4.08 -3.61
CA PHE A 87 14.49 3.83 -4.95
C PHE A 87 14.67 5.06 -5.84
N PRO A 88 14.71 4.87 -7.17
CA PRO A 88 14.76 5.97 -8.12
C PRO A 88 13.49 6.83 -8.05
N ALA A 89 13.68 8.15 -8.19
CA ALA A 89 12.62 9.12 -8.50
C ALA A 89 12.58 9.46 -10.01
N ALA A 90 13.50 8.90 -10.79
CA ALA A 90 13.64 9.15 -12.22
C ALA A 90 14.07 7.86 -12.93
N PHE A 91 13.48 7.60 -14.08
CA PHE A 91 13.57 6.34 -14.80
C PHE A 91 14.01 6.58 -16.24
N LYS A 92 14.92 5.74 -16.73
CA LYS A 92 15.28 5.74 -18.15
C LYS A 92 14.20 5.04 -18.95
N LEU A 93 13.72 5.71 -19.99
CA LEU A 93 12.79 5.16 -20.96
C LEU A 93 13.54 4.45 -22.09
N THR A 94 12.82 3.63 -22.86
CA THR A 94 13.38 2.84 -23.96
C THR A 94 13.92 3.68 -25.12
N ASP A 95 13.44 4.91 -25.28
CA ASP A 95 13.95 5.89 -26.25
C ASP A 95 15.23 6.60 -25.79
N GLY A 96 15.71 6.30 -24.58
CA GLY A 96 16.91 6.87 -23.98
C GLY A 96 16.71 8.16 -23.18
N THR A 97 15.49 8.71 -23.16
CA THR A 97 15.14 9.84 -22.30
C THR A 97 15.03 9.41 -20.83
N THR A 98 14.97 10.40 -19.93
CA THR A 98 14.72 10.17 -18.51
C THR A 98 13.43 10.85 -18.12
N TRP A 99 12.58 10.13 -17.42
CA TRP A 99 11.26 10.57 -16.97
C TRP A 99 11.16 10.46 -15.45
N SER A 100 10.48 11.42 -14.85
CA SER A 100 10.00 11.36 -13.47
C SER A 100 8.49 11.58 -13.51
N PRO A 101 7.72 10.90 -12.64
CA PRO A 101 6.36 11.30 -12.34
C PRO A 101 6.26 12.81 -12.06
N CYS A 102 5.13 13.38 -12.43
CA CYS A 102 4.78 14.72 -11.96
C CYS A 102 4.33 14.57 -10.52
N GLU A 103 4.83 15.45 -9.65
CA GLU A 103 4.56 15.44 -8.22
C GLU A 103 4.32 16.89 -7.79
N GLU A 104 3.72 17.08 -6.62
CA GLU A 104 3.75 18.39 -5.95
C GLU A 104 5.21 18.89 -5.79
N PRO A 105 5.45 20.21 -5.89
CA PRO A 105 6.79 20.76 -5.74
C PRO A 105 7.48 20.39 -4.41
N GLY A 106 8.54 19.58 -4.53
CA GLY A 106 9.33 19.11 -3.39
C GLY A 106 9.06 17.66 -2.99
N ASP A 107 7.98 17.09 -3.50
CA ASP A 107 7.64 15.69 -3.30
C ASP A 107 8.35 14.80 -4.33
N ARG A 108 8.36 13.51 -4.01
CA ARG A 108 8.96 12.46 -4.83
C ARG A 108 7.96 11.32 -4.88
N PRO A 109 7.99 10.48 -5.92
CA PRO A 109 7.07 9.36 -6.09
C PRO A 109 7.18 8.41 -4.92
N GLN A 110 6.30 8.60 -3.95
CA GLN A 110 6.38 7.97 -2.66
C GLN A 110 5.86 6.54 -2.75
N PHE A 111 6.04 5.81 -1.66
CA PHE A 111 5.47 4.48 -1.51
C PHE A 111 4.41 4.53 -0.41
N GLU A 112 3.35 3.76 -0.57
CA GLU A 112 2.36 3.52 0.49
C GLU A 112 1.99 2.05 0.59
N GLY A 113 1.26 1.55 -0.41
CA GLY A 113 0.71 0.20 -0.41
C GLY A 113 1.78 -0.88 -0.30
N MET A 114 1.75 -1.69 0.74
CA MET A 114 2.78 -2.71 0.99
C MET A 114 2.23 -4.02 1.54
N THR A 115 2.81 -5.14 1.12
CA THR A 115 2.51 -6.46 1.68
C THR A 115 3.68 -7.43 1.54
N PHE A 116 3.86 -8.32 2.51
CA PHE A 116 4.87 -9.38 2.43
C PHE A 116 4.28 -10.68 1.88
N ASP A 117 4.97 -11.29 0.92
CA ASP A 117 4.83 -12.73 0.67
C ASP A 117 5.59 -13.48 1.76
N THR A 118 4.83 -14.06 2.69
CA THR A 118 5.38 -14.80 3.85
C THR A 118 6.05 -16.11 3.47
N SER A 119 5.83 -16.62 2.26
CA SER A 119 6.45 -17.88 1.80
C SER A 119 7.83 -17.69 1.16
N THR A 120 8.16 -16.48 0.69
CA THR A 120 9.45 -16.16 0.06
C THR A 120 10.11 -14.91 0.65
N PRO A 121 9.96 -14.67 1.96
CA PRO A 121 10.07 -13.35 2.64
C PRO A 121 10.43 -12.19 1.69
N THR A 122 9.45 -11.78 0.89
CA THR A 122 9.61 -10.76 -0.14
C THR A 122 8.55 -9.70 0.08
N LEU A 123 8.97 -8.44 0.19
CA LEU A 123 8.06 -7.31 0.24
C LEU A 123 7.62 -6.97 -1.19
N TYR A 124 6.33 -6.76 -1.38
CA TYR A 124 5.78 -6.06 -2.52
C TYR A 124 5.37 -4.67 -2.03
N ALA A 125 5.79 -3.63 -2.74
CA ALA A 125 5.55 -2.25 -2.37
C ALA A 125 5.16 -1.46 -3.61
N ALA A 126 4.06 -0.71 -3.52
CA ALA A 126 3.59 0.18 -4.54
C ALA A 126 4.27 1.54 -4.37
N GLN A 127 4.85 2.03 -5.46
CA GLN A 127 5.30 3.40 -5.61
C GLN A 127 4.23 4.08 -6.47
N GLU A 128 3.47 5.00 -5.89
CA GLU A 128 2.12 5.43 -6.33
C GLU A 128 2.04 5.67 -7.84
N ASP A 129 2.80 6.63 -8.35
CA ASP A 129 2.84 6.98 -9.78
C ASP A 129 3.72 6.10 -10.69
N VAL A 130 4.36 5.07 -10.13
CA VAL A 130 5.38 4.27 -10.84
C VAL A 130 4.90 2.84 -11.07
N GLY A 131 4.35 2.20 -10.04
CA GLY A 131 3.90 0.80 -10.06
C GLY A 131 4.44 -0.04 -8.90
N ILE A 132 4.46 -1.36 -9.08
CA ILE A 132 4.70 -2.32 -7.99
C ILE A 132 6.13 -2.86 -8.05
N TRP A 133 6.85 -2.73 -6.95
CA TRP A 133 8.17 -3.28 -6.73
C TRP A 133 8.12 -4.62 -6.00
N ARG A 134 8.99 -5.53 -6.42
CA ARG A 134 9.33 -6.78 -5.70
C ARG A 134 10.67 -6.59 -5.01
N ILE A 135 10.69 -6.67 -3.69
CA ILE A 135 11.83 -6.35 -2.83
C ILE A 135 12.14 -7.59 -1.96
N PRO A 136 13.00 -8.51 -2.40
CA PRO A 136 13.43 -9.61 -1.55
C PRO A 136 14.26 -9.07 -0.38
N LEU A 137 14.15 -9.67 0.82
CA LEU A 137 15.00 -9.25 1.96
C LEU A 137 16.50 -9.34 1.65
N HIS A 138 16.87 -10.26 0.77
CA HIS A 138 18.23 -10.41 0.26
C HIS A 138 18.22 -10.44 -1.27
N GLY A 139 18.88 -9.47 -1.88
CA GLY A 139 19.01 -9.36 -3.33
C GLY A 139 18.45 -8.06 -3.89
N PRO A 140 18.47 -7.90 -5.22
CA PRO A 140 18.05 -6.66 -5.85
C PRO A 140 16.53 -6.54 -5.89
N ALA A 141 16.02 -5.35 -5.56
CA ALA A 141 14.65 -4.97 -5.85
C ALA A 141 14.43 -4.84 -7.37
N LYS A 142 13.20 -5.09 -7.82
CA LYS A 142 12.80 -4.97 -9.23
C LYS A 142 11.41 -4.40 -9.35
N LEU A 143 11.21 -3.46 -10.26
CA LEU A 143 9.88 -3.03 -10.70
C LEU A 143 9.27 -4.19 -11.51
N VAL A 144 8.14 -4.73 -11.04
CA VAL A 144 7.49 -5.94 -11.60
C VAL A 144 6.13 -5.66 -12.24
N GLU A 145 5.55 -4.50 -11.96
CA GLU A 145 4.41 -3.93 -12.68
C GLU A 145 4.62 -2.42 -12.78
N LYS A 146 4.24 -1.83 -13.90
CA LYS A 146 4.27 -0.37 -14.11
C LYS A 146 2.84 0.17 -14.07
N ALA A 147 2.67 1.40 -13.62
CA ALA A 147 1.43 2.14 -13.84
C ALA A 147 1.22 2.43 -15.34
N ARG A 148 -0.03 2.62 -15.79
CA ARG A 148 -0.37 2.99 -17.17
C ARG A 148 0.18 4.37 -17.55
N GLU A 149 0.42 5.20 -16.55
CA GLU A 149 0.94 6.57 -16.65
C GLU A 149 2.48 6.57 -16.69
N PHE A 150 3.14 5.43 -16.44
CA PHE A 150 4.60 5.34 -16.42
C PHE A 150 5.22 5.85 -17.72
N GLY A 151 6.07 6.88 -17.62
CA GLY A 151 6.73 7.51 -18.76
C GLY A 151 5.91 8.59 -19.47
N GLN A 152 4.66 8.82 -19.06
CA GLN A 152 3.81 9.85 -19.67
C GLN A 152 4.23 11.25 -19.18
N PRO A 153 4.46 12.22 -20.08
CA PRO A 153 4.75 13.58 -19.67
C PRO A 153 3.52 14.21 -19.01
N ALA A 154 3.73 14.85 -17.87
CA ALA A 154 2.72 15.58 -17.11
C ALA A 154 3.33 16.88 -16.56
N ALA A 155 2.48 17.82 -16.17
CA ALA A 155 2.87 19.08 -15.57
C ALA A 155 1.97 19.40 -14.37
N TYR A 156 2.58 19.95 -13.32
CA TYR A 156 1.88 20.41 -12.14
C TYR A 156 1.20 21.75 -12.43
N ASP A 157 -0.07 21.86 -12.06
CA ASP A 157 -0.86 23.08 -12.14
C ASP A 157 -1.00 23.69 -10.74
N GLU A 158 -0.41 24.86 -10.54
CA GLU A 158 -0.45 25.58 -9.25
C GLU A 158 -1.84 26.09 -8.87
N GLU A 159 -2.78 26.23 -9.83
CA GLU A 159 -4.15 26.70 -9.55
C GLU A 159 -5.01 25.58 -8.98
N THR A 160 -4.84 24.35 -9.49
CA THR A 160 -5.61 23.19 -9.04
C THR A 160 -4.88 22.35 -8.00
N GLU A 161 -3.57 22.56 -7.83
CA GLU A 161 -2.67 21.71 -7.03
C GLU A 161 -2.61 20.26 -7.53
N GLU A 162 -2.72 20.07 -8.86
CA GLU A 162 -2.84 18.74 -9.48
C GLU A 162 -1.85 18.55 -10.62
N CYS A 163 -1.46 17.30 -10.86
CA CYS A 163 -0.66 16.92 -12.02
C CYS A 163 -1.56 16.49 -13.19
N ALA A 164 -1.36 17.10 -14.35
CA ALA A 164 -2.14 16.79 -15.56
C ALA A 164 -1.25 16.28 -16.70
N PRO A 165 -1.68 15.25 -17.46
CA PRO A 165 -0.97 14.80 -18.64
C PRO A 165 -0.82 15.91 -19.71
N THR A 166 0.39 16.07 -20.23
CA THR A 166 0.70 17.06 -21.28
C THR A 166 1.03 16.43 -22.64
N GLY A 167 1.01 15.10 -22.71
CA GLY A 167 1.32 14.35 -23.93
C GLY A 167 0.75 12.93 -23.92
N PRO A 168 1.06 12.16 -24.98
CA PRO A 168 0.50 10.82 -25.14
C PRO A 168 1.08 9.85 -24.10
N VAL A 169 0.33 8.78 -23.85
CA VAL A 169 0.80 7.62 -23.07
C VAL A 169 2.11 7.09 -23.67
N SER A 170 3.06 6.77 -22.80
CA SER A 170 4.38 6.30 -23.19
C SER A 170 4.34 4.87 -23.75
N PRO A 171 5.19 4.53 -24.73
CA PRO A 171 5.43 3.14 -25.11
C PRO A 171 5.96 2.26 -23.96
N ASP A 172 6.54 2.88 -22.93
CA ASP A 172 7.05 2.22 -21.72
C ASP A 172 5.98 1.96 -20.65
N ALA A 173 4.76 2.43 -20.86
CA ALA A 173 3.65 2.34 -19.93
C ALA A 173 3.31 0.90 -19.52
N GLY A 174 2.78 0.79 -18.30
CA GLY A 174 2.06 -0.39 -17.86
C GLY A 174 0.71 -0.58 -18.56
N LYS A 175 -0.05 -1.55 -18.10
CA LYS A 175 -1.34 -1.92 -18.73
C LYS A 175 -2.50 -2.05 -17.77
N TYR A 176 -2.25 -2.53 -16.57
CA TYR A 176 -3.32 -3.07 -15.73
C TYR A 176 -3.61 -2.24 -14.48
N LEU A 177 -2.75 -1.28 -14.15
CA LEU A 177 -2.81 -0.47 -12.95
C LEU A 177 -2.75 1.01 -13.35
N SER A 178 -3.78 1.78 -13.02
CA SER A 178 -3.79 3.24 -13.10
C SER A 178 -3.14 3.78 -11.83
N ALA A 179 -2.24 4.75 -11.96
CA ALA A 179 -1.79 5.52 -10.81
C ALA A 179 -2.98 6.23 -10.14
N ASP A 180 -3.08 6.27 -8.81
CA ASP A 180 -2.08 5.74 -7.88
C ASP A 180 -2.16 4.23 -7.65
N ALA A 181 -0.98 3.60 -7.68
CA ALA A 181 -0.79 2.24 -7.24
C ALA A 181 -0.84 2.19 -5.70
N GLU A 182 -1.94 1.68 -5.16
CA GLU A 182 -2.25 1.82 -3.74
C GLU A 182 -2.14 0.50 -2.97
N GLY A 183 -3.00 0.31 -1.95
CA GLY A 183 -3.02 -0.83 -1.05
C GLY A 183 -2.82 -2.17 -1.74
N LEU A 184 -1.83 -2.92 -1.23
CA LEU A 184 -1.48 -4.24 -1.71
C LEU A 184 -1.85 -5.30 -0.68
N THR A 185 -2.40 -6.42 -1.12
CA THR A 185 -2.61 -7.57 -0.23
C THR A 185 -2.44 -8.90 -0.97
N ILE A 186 -1.99 -9.95 -0.27
CA ILE A 186 -1.75 -11.27 -0.86
C ILE A 186 -2.72 -12.28 -0.26
N ALA A 187 -3.53 -12.92 -1.11
CA ALA A 187 -4.34 -14.07 -0.75
C ALA A 187 -3.70 -15.36 -1.25
N THR A 188 -3.73 -16.41 -0.43
CA THR A 188 -3.43 -17.77 -0.88
C THR A 188 -4.70 -18.62 -0.85
N ARG A 189 -5.17 -19.04 -2.03
CA ARG A 189 -6.35 -19.92 -2.21
C ARG A 189 -5.96 -21.10 -3.08
N ASP A 190 -6.29 -22.31 -2.65
CA ASP A 190 -6.00 -23.56 -3.39
C ASP A 190 -4.54 -23.69 -3.87
N GLY A 191 -3.60 -23.24 -3.04
CA GLY A 191 -2.16 -23.24 -3.35
C GLY A 191 -1.70 -22.14 -4.32
N VAL A 192 -2.60 -21.28 -4.79
CA VAL A 192 -2.30 -20.13 -5.65
C VAL A 192 -2.18 -18.86 -4.79
N ARG A 193 -1.02 -18.23 -4.85
CA ARG A 193 -0.77 -16.90 -4.29
C ARG A 193 -1.15 -15.82 -5.31
N SER A 194 -2.06 -14.94 -4.93
CA SER A 194 -2.49 -13.80 -5.74
C SER A 194 -2.28 -12.50 -4.97
N LEU A 195 -1.67 -11.51 -5.60
CA LEU A 195 -1.59 -10.14 -5.12
C LEU A 195 -2.73 -9.34 -5.72
N TYR A 196 -3.47 -8.66 -4.87
CA TYR A 196 -4.50 -7.70 -5.21
C TYR A 196 -3.89 -6.33 -4.98
N ALA A 197 -3.98 -5.47 -5.99
CA ALA A 197 -3.52 -4.10 -5.94
C ALA A 197 -4.71 -3.18 -6.19
N SER A 198 -4.86 -2.17 -5.36
CA SER A 198 -5.78 -1.07 -5.64
C SER A 198 -5.21 -0.19 -6.75
N SER A 199 -6.04 0.09 -7.75
CA SER A 199 -5.77 0.96 -8.90
C SER A 199 -6.60 2.23 -8.68
N GLN A 200 -6.09 3.13 -7.85
CA GLN A 200 -6.91 4.19 -7.25
C GLN A 200 -7.47 5.14 -8.30
N GLY A 201 -6.65 5.57 -9.25
CA GLY A 201 -7.05 6.55 -10.27
C GLY A 201 -8.07 6.07 -11.30
N ASP A 202 -8.44 4.77 -11.31
CA ASP A 202 -9.59 4.28 -12.08
C ASP A 202 -10.62 3.52 -11.24
N SER A 203 -10.49 3.54 -9.90
CA SER A 203 -11.38 2.85 -8.95
C SER A 203 -11.54 1.36 -9.24
N THR A 204 -10.49 0.72 -9.76
CA THR A 204 -10.47 -0.73 -10.02
C THR A 204 -9.46 -1.45 -9.13
N PHE A 205 -9.46 -2.78 -9.20
CA PHE A 205 -8.47 -3.63 -8.55
C PHE A 205 -7.83 -4.55 -9.58
N ALA A 206 -6.50 -4.63 -9.57
CA ALA A 206 -5.74 -5.55 -10.40
C ALA A 206 -5.30 -6.77 -9.60
N VAL A 207 -5.49 -7.97 -10.17
CA VAL A 207 -5.13 -9.25 -9.55
C VAL A 207 -4.00 -9.89 -10.32
N TYR A 208 -2.96 -10.28 -9.60
CA TYR A 208 -1.74 -10.87 -10.14
C TYR A 208 -1.43 -12.20 -9.48
N LYS A 209 -1.10 -13.21 -10.28
CA LYS A 209 -0.46 -14.42 -9.75
C LYS A 209 0.99 -14.10 -9.38
N LEU A 210 1.41 -14.52 -8.20
CA LEU A 210 2.82 -14.50 -7.82
C LEU A 210 3.56 -15.65 -8.53
N THR A 211 4.63 -15.29 -9.23
CA THR A 211 5.56 -16.24 -9.87
C THR A 211 6.90 -16.23 -9.13
N ALA A 212 7.83 -17.10 -9.55
CA ALA A 212 9.16 -17.13 -8.95
C ALA A 212 9.92 -15.79 -9.11
N THR A 213 9.66 -15.05 -10.19
CA THR A 213 10.45 -13.89 -10.58
C THR A 213 9.67 -12.57 -10.65
N GLY A 214 8.35 -12.60 -10.49
CA GLY A 214 7.52 -11.39 -10.58
C GLY A 214 6.02 -11.69 -10.57
N LEU A 215 5.25 -10.85 -11.25
CA LEU A 215 3.79 -10.90 -11.30
C LEU A 215 3.30 -11.35 -12.68
N THR A 216 2.18 -12.06 -12.72
CA THR A 216 1.45 -12.35 -13.96
C THR A 216 0.00 -11.94 -13.77
N TYR A 217 -0.45 -10.94 -14.56
CA TYR A 217 -1.82 -10.48 -14.51
C TYR A 217 -2.83 -11.62 -14.67
N ARG A 218 -3.89 -11.60 -13.88
CA ARG A 218 -4.96 -12.60 -13.87
C ARG A 218 -6.29 -11.99 -14.28
N ALA A 219 -6.68 -10.90 -13.62
CA ALA A 219 -7.98 -10.28 -13.77
C ALA A 219 -7.95 -8.85 -13.22
N GLY A 220 -8.94 -8.07 -13.63
CA GLY A 220 -9.30 -6.80 -13.01
C GLY A 220 -10.76 -6.87 -12.57
N PHE A 221 -11.12 -6.13 -11.54
CA PHE A 221 -12.50 -6.04 -11.09
C PHE A 221 -12.79 -4.70 -10.43
N GLU A 222 -14.06 -4.37 -10.34
CA GLU A 222 -14.62 -3.23 -9.60
C GLU A 222 -15.53 -3.77 -8.50
N VAL A 223 -15.64 -3.04 -7.39
CA VAL A 223 -16.69 -3.26 -6.40
C VAL A 223 -17.78 -2.23 -6.68
N VAL A 224 -18.88 -2.69 -7.27
CA VAL A 224 -20.00 -1.83 -7.68
C VAL A 224 -21.14 -1.86 -6.66
N ASP A 225 -22.05 -0.90 -6.76
CA ASP A 225 -23.26 -0.82 -5.95
C ASP A 225 -24.01 -2.16 -5.89
N GLY A 226 -24.31 -2.58 -4.67
CA GLY A 226 -25.09 -3.77 -4.38
C GLY A 226 -26.30 -3.44 -3.50
N SER A 227 -27.10 -4.47 -3.21
CA SER A 227 -28.24 -4.31 -2.32
C SER A 227 -27.87 -4.07 -0.85
N ALA A 228 -26.60 -4.29 -0.48
CA ALA A 228 -26.12 -4.22 0.90
C ALA A 228 -25.35 -2.94 1.20
N ALA A 229 -24.64 -2.40 0.20
CA ALA A 229 -23.82 -1.20 0.27
C ALA A 229 -23.58 -0.69 -1.16
N ASP A 230 -23.21 0.57 -1.24
CA ASP A 230 -22.57 1.21 -2.39
C ASP A 230 -21.22 0.57 -2.75
N GLY A 231 -20.71 0.97 -3.92
CA GLY A 231 -19.44 0.55 -4.49
C GLY A 231 -18.21 1.05 -3.74
N VAL A 232 -17.06 0.96 -4.42
CA VAL A 232 -15.78 1.46 -3.93
C VAL A 232 -15.21 2.42 -4.95
N GLN A 233 -14.86 3.62 -4.50
CA GLN A 233 -14.12 4.59 -5.31
C GLN A 233 -12.85 5.02 -4.59
N HIS A 234 -11.84 5.41 -5.36
CA HIS A 234 -10.57 5.95 -4.88
C HIS A 234 -9.98 5.17 -3.69
N SER A 235 -9.92 3.84 -3.82
CA SER A 235 -9.49 2.97 -2.72
C SER A 235 -7.99 3.09 -2.46
N ASP A 236 -7.61 3.47 -1.25
CA ASP A 236 -6.25 3.32 -0.72
C ASP A 236 -6.00 1.87 -0.27
N GLY A 237 -6.33 1.56 0.99
CA GLY A 237 -5.94 0.33 1.66
C GLY A 237 -6.78 -0.91 1.32
N ALA A 238 -6.12 -2.08 1.27
CA ALA A 238 -6.76 -3.38 1.12
C ALA A 238 -6.18 -4.43 2.10
N ALA A 239 -7.03 -5.29 2.64
CA ALA A 239 -6.64 -6.40 3.51
C ALA A 239 -7.47 -7.65 3.23
N VAL A 240 -6.81 -8.81 3.19
CA VAL A 240 -7.48 -10.09 2.91
C VAL A 240 -7.29 -11.10 4.05
N VAL A 241 -8.35 -11.85 4.31
CA VAL A 241 -8.35 -13.04 5.16
C VAL A 241 -8.96 -14.19 4.37
N THR A 242 -8.27 -15.33 4.32
CA THR A 242 -8.70 -16.50 3.53
C THR A 242 -9.36 -17.58 4.40
N GLN A 243 -9.43 -17.35 5.72
CA GLN A 243 -10.09 -18.25 6.66
C GLN A 243 -11.57 -17.90 6.78
N SER A 244 -12.39 -18.93 7.03
CA SER A 244 -13.81 -18.76 7.32
C SER A 244 -14.02 -17.84 8.53
N LEU A 245 -14.84 -16.80 8.38
CA LEU A 245 -15.29 -15.93 9.47
C LEU A 245 -16.77 -16.16 9.80
N GLY A 246 -17.21 -17.42 9.67
CA GLY A 246 -18.59 -17.84 9.90
C GLY A 246 -19.47 -17.69 8.67
N VAL A 247 -20.79 -17.81 8.87
CA VAL A 247 -21.76 -18.00 7.78
C VAL A 247 -21.84 -16.84 6.78
N ARG A 248 -21.43 -15.62 7.18
CA ARG A 248 -21.43 -14.43 6.29
C ARG A 248 -20.22 -14.38 5.35
N PHE A 249 -19.10 -14.96 5.77
CA PHE A 249 -17.83 -14.96 5.05
C PHE A 249 -17.20 -16.36 5.13
N PRO A 250 -17.86 -17.38 4.54
CA PRO A 250 -17.47 -18.77 4.74
C PRO A 250 -16.08 -19.09 4.16
N HIS A 251 -15.61 -18.31 3.18
CA HIS A 251 -14.29 -18.45 2.55
C HIS A 251 -13.36 -17.27 2.86
N GLY A 252 -13.71 -16.46 3.86
CA GLY A 252 -13.00 -15.23 4.20
C GLY A 252 -13.54 -14.01 3.45
N LEU A 253 -12.79 -12.90 3.55
CA LEU A 253 -13.19 -11.63 2.97
C LEU A 253 -11.99 -10.82 2.48
N LEU A 254 -12.26 -9.94 1.53
CA LEU A 254 -11.41 -8.83 1.14
C LEU A 254 -12.05 -7.55 1.69
N ALA A 255 -11.34 -6.84 2.56
CA ALA A 255 -11.72 -5.52 3.04
C ALA A 255 -10.97 -4.47 2.24
N VAL A 256 -11.68 -3.50 1.68
CA VAL A 256 -11.13 -2.42 0.84
C VAL A 256 -11.65 -1.08 1.32
N HIS A 257 -10.80 -0.07 1.32
CA HIS A 257 -11.17 1.32 1.58
C HIS A 257 -12.13 1.81 0.50
N ASP A 258 -13.09 2.64 0.88
CA ASP A 258 -13.91 3.42 -0.04
C ASP A 258 -13.77 4.90 0.32
N GLY A 259 -13.16 5.65 -0.60
CA GLY A 259 -12.88 7.08 -0.47
C GLY A 259 -14.11 7.96 -0.66
N GLU A 260 -15.21 7.43 -1.23
CA GLU A 260 -16.42 8.20 -1.52
C GLU A 260 -17.69 7.45 -1.07
N ASN A 261 -17.76 7.08 0.21
CA ASN A 261 -18.89 6.33 0.74
C ASN A 261 -20.19 7.14 0.70
N THR A 262 -21.24 6.52 0.16
CA THR A 262 -22.58 7.07 0.02
C THR A 262 -23.66 6.26 0.76
N PRO A 263 -24.74 6.92 1.23
CA PRO A 263 -24.91 8.37 1.29
C PRO A 263 -23.97 8.99 2.34
N GLY A 264 -23.45 10.19 2.04
CA GLY A 264 -22.70 10.98 3.01
C GLY A 264 -23.58 11.52 4.15
N ASP A 265 -22.95 12.16 5.14
CA ASP A 265 -23.64 12.87 6.22
C ASP A 265 -23.78 14.36 5.86
N GLY A 266 -24.80 14.68 5.05
CA GLY A 266 -25.00 16.03 4.52
C GLY A 266 -23.89 16.42 3.53
N ASP A 267 -23.17 17.51 3.83
CA ASP A 267 -22.06 18.02 3.01
C ASP A 267 -20.72 17.31 3.29
N ARG A 268 -20.69 16.33 4.22
CA ARG A 268 -19.49 15.55 4.51
C ARG A 268 -19.46 14.29 3.66
N GLU A 269 -18.50 14.25 2.75
CA GLU A 269 -18.02 12.99 2.16
C GLU A 269 -17.53 12.09 3.29
N GLY A 270 -18.07 10.87 3.32
CA GLY A 270 -17.67 9.86 4.28
C GLY A 270 -16.70 8.90 3.61
N THR A 271 -15.75 8.37 4.36
CA THR A 271 -14.99 7.19 3.95
C THR A 271 -15.33 6.02 4.84
N ASN A 272 -15.23 4.80 4.32
CA ASN A 272 -15.32 3.59 5.14
C ASN A 272 -14.57 2.42 4.52
N PHE A 273 -14.97 1.20 4.89
CA PHE A 273 -14.47 -0.03 4.29
C PHE A 273 -15.63 -0.89 3.81
N LYS A 274 -15.53 -1.43 2.60
CA LYS A 274 -16.44 -2.46 2.12
C LYS A 274 -15.86 -3.84 2.42
N LEU A 275 -16.73 -4.76 2.83
CA LEU A 275 -16.37 -6.14 3.13
C LEU A 275 -16.89 -7.06 2.02
N VAL A 276 -16.01 -7.44 1.11
CA VAL A 276 -16.35 -8.28 -0.04
C VAL A 276 -16.09 -9.74 0.31
N ARG A 277 -17.08 -10.60 0.05
CA ARG A 277 -16.90 -12.06 0.18
C ARG A 277 -15.79 -12.52 -0.77
N LEU A 278 -14.78 -13.20 -0.24
CA LEU A 278 -13.59 -13.52 -1.02
C LEU A 278 -13.90 -14.42 -2.23
N GLU A 279 -14.88 -15.31 -2.13
CA GLU A 279 -15.34 -16.15 -3.24
C GLU A 279 -16.00 -15.38 -4.40
N GLN A 280 -16.31 -14.09 -4.23
CA GLN A 280 -16.86 -13.23 -5.28
C GLN A 280 -15.79 -12.50 -6.07
N VAL A 281 -14.53 -12.52 -5.61
CA VAL A 281 -13.42 -11.86 -6.31
C VAL A 281 -12.48 -12.88 -6.99
N PRO A 282 -11.87 -12.52 -8.14
CA PRO A 282 -11.08 -13.42 -8.99
C PRO A 282 -9.85 -14.08 -8.34
#